data_AF-A0AAW5C528-F1
#
_entry.id   AF-A0AAW5C528-F1
#
_cell.length_a   1.000
_cell.length_b   1.000
_cell.length_c   1.000
_cell.angle_alpha   90.00
_cell.angle_beta   90.00
_cell.angle_gamma   90.00
#
_symmetry.space_group_name_H-M   'P 1'
#
loop_
_entity.id
_entity.type
_entity.pdbx_description
1 polymer ?
#
loop_
_entity_poly.entity_id
_entity_poly.type
_entity_poly.pdbx_seq_one_letter_code
_entity_poly.pdbx_strand_id
1 'polypeptide(L)'
;MHKREAFREAFDRFDCRKVALYDETKIEDLMKNEKIIRNRLKIKSAIINAQQFINIQKEYGSFDSFIWSYVDNKPIENHFDTEGDIPARTALSDKISKDLKKHGFKFIGSTIIYAYM
;
A
#
# COMPACT_ATOMS: atom_id res chain seq x y z
N MET A 1 8.51 12.17 -7.76
CA MET A 1 8.66 10.70 -7.95
C MET A 1 10.13 10.20 -7.94
N HIS A 2 11.08 10.96 -7.38
CA HIS A 2 12.53 10.74 -7.62
C HIS A 2 13.14 9.47 -7.02
N LYS A 3 12.51 8.87 -6.01
CA LYS A 3 13.02 7.65 -5.35
C LYS A 3 12.38 6.35 -5.86
N ARG A 4 11.41 6.42 -6.79
CA ARG A 4 10.61 5.24 -7.18
C ARG A 4 11.48 4.08 -7.70
N GLU A 5 12.47 4.39 -8.54
CA GLU A 5 13.36 3.36 -9.09
C GLU A 5 14.26 2.74 -8.01
N ALA A 6 14.81 3.58 -7.12
CA ALA A 6 15.58 3.09 -5.98
C ALA A 6 14.76 2.16 -5.06
N PHE A 7 13.48 2.48 -4.82
CA PHE A 7 12.58 1.58 -4.09
C PHE A 7 12.30 0.29 -4.87
N ARG A 8 12.08 0.38 -6.19
CA ARG A 8 11.85 -0.80 -7.03
C ARG A 8 13.05 -1.75 -6.98
N GLU A 9 14.27 -1.23 -7.10
CA GLU A 9 15.49 -2.03 -6.99
C GLU A 9 15.65 -2.62 -5.58
N ALA A 10 15.52 -1.79 -4.54
CA ALA A 10 15.74 -2.20 -3.16
C ALA A 10 14.74 -3.27 -2.66
N PHE A 11 13.49 -3.23 -3.15
CA PHE A 11 12.41 -4.13 -2.77
C PHE A 11 12.13 -5.22 -3.82
N ASP A 12 13.15 -5.71 -4.53
CA ASP A 12 13.05 -6.83 -5.48
C ASP A 12 11.93 -6.65 -6.52
N ARG A 13 11.85 -5.45 -7.11
CA ARG A 13 10.82 -5.02 -8.07
C ARG A 13 9.39 -5.09 -7.53
N PHE A 14 9.23 -5.01 -6.21
CA PHE A 14 7.97 -5.19 -5.48
C PHE A 14 7.36 -6.58 -5.65
N ASP A 15 8.17 -7.61 -5.89
CA ASP A 15 7.70 -9.00 -5.84
C ASP A 15 7.26 -9.34 -4.42
N CYS A 16 5.94 -9.41 -4.21
CA CYS A 16 5.35 -9.66 -2.89
C CYS A 16 5.84 -10.96 -2.26
N ARG A 17 6.16 -12.00 -3.04
CA ARG A 17 6.63 -13.28 -2.51
C ARG A 17 8.04 -13.17 -1.94
N LYS A 18 8.89 -12.33 -2.55
CA LYS A 18 10.23 -12.05 -2.04
C LYS A 18 10.19 -11.11 -0.84
N VAL A 19 9.46 -10.01 -0.95
CA VAL A 19 9.36 -8.99 0.10
C VAL A 19 8.74 -9.57 1.39
N ALA A 20 7.77 -10.48 1.27
CA ALA A 20 7.15 -11.15 2.42
C ALA A 20 8.11 -12.02 3.25
N LEU A 21 9.26 -12.42 2.66
CA LEU A 21 10.26 -13.30 3.27
C LEU A 21 11.49 -12.54 3.81
N TYR A 22 11.50 -11.21 3.73
CA TYR A 22 12.62 -10.42 4.27
C TYR A 22 12.77 -10.63 5.77
N ASP A 23 14.01 -10.90 6.18
CA ASP A 23 14.41 -11.08 7.57
C ASP A 23 15.06 -9.81 8.13
N GLU A 24 15.54 -9.88 9.38
CA GLU A 24 16.17 -8.72 10.02
C GLU A 24 17.48 -8.30 9.30
N THR A 25 18.23 -9.25 8.72
CA THR A 25 19.42 -8.95 7.91
C THR A 25 19.07 -8.03 6.74
N LYS A 26 18.05 -8.40 5.96
CA LYS A 26 17.58 -7.59 4.83
C LYS A 26 17.06 -6.22 5.29
N ILE A 27 16.42 -6.15 6.45
CA ILE A 27 15.98 -4.87 7.03
C ILE A 27 17.17 -3.96 7.35
N GLU A 28 18.23 -4.49 7.96
CA GLU A 28 19.45 -3.71 8.25
C GLU A 28 20.14 -3.22 6.97
N ASP A 29 20.18 -4.04 5.92
CA ASP A 29 20.73 -3.63 4.62
C ASP A 29 19.92 -2.50 3.99
N LEU A 30 18.59 -2.58 4.04
CA LEU A 30 17.70 -1.50 3.58
C LEU A 30 17.87 -0.23 4.43
N MET A 31 18.10 -0.37 5.74
CA MET A 31 18.38 0.76 6.62
C MET A 31 19.70 1.48 6.29
N LYS A 32 20.65 0.83 5.63
CA LYS A 32 21.90 1.45 5.15
C LYS A 32 21.76 2.10 3.78
N ASN A 33 20.72 1.78 3.01
CA ASN A 33 20.52 2.30 1.66
C ASN A 33 20.00 3.74 1.67
N GLU A 34 20.85 4.69 1.31
CA GLU A 34 20.53 6.13 1.31
C GLU A 34 19.59 6.56 0.18
N LYS A 35 19.46 5.72 -0.85
CA LYS A 35 18.59 6.00 -2.01
C LYS A 35 17.10 5.85 -1.67
N ILE A 36 16.77 5.16 -0.58
CA ILE A 36 15.39 4.97 -0.09
C ILE A 36 15.12 5.80 1.17
N ILE A 37 13.94 5.65 1.76
CA ILE A 37 13.60 6.25 3.06
C ILE A 37 14.00 5.25 4.15
N ARG A 38 15.04 5.59 4.93
CA ARG A 38 15.60 4.78 6.02
C ARG A 38 14.73 4.84 7.28
N ASN A 39 13.51 4.30 7.18
CA ASN A 39 12.59 4.20 8.31
C ASN A 39 12.22 2.73 8.56
N ARG A 40 12.71 2.20 9.70
CA ARG A 40 12.54 0.80 10.06
C ARG A 40 11.08 0.37 10.13
N LEU A 41 10.20 1.20 10.66
CA LEU A 41 8.77 0.89 10.76
C LEU A 41 8.12 0.79 9.37
N LYS A 42 8.48 1.68 8.43
CA LYS A 42 7.98 1.63 7.05
C LYS A 42 8.50 0.40 6.30
N ILE A 43 9.77 0.04 6.49
CA ILE A 43 10.34 -1.19 5.89
C ILE A 43 9.63 -2.43 6.44
N LYS A 44 9.51 -2.57 7.77
CA LYS A 44 8.78 -3.67 8.41
C LYS A 44 7.33 -3.75 7.93
N SER A 45 6.70 -2.59 7.71
CA SER A 45 5.34 -2.53 7.20
C SER A 45 5.21 -3.00 5.76
N ALA A 46 6.21 -2.76 4.90
CA ALA A 46 6.20 -3.30 3.54
C ALA A 46 6.23 -4.84 3.54
N ILE A 47 6.97 -5.45 4.46
CA ILE A 47 7.04 -6.91 4.64
C ILE A 47 5.68 -7.46 5.10
N ILE A 48 5.10 -6.85 6.15
CA ILE A 48 3.77 -7.23 6.65
C ILE A 48 2.72 -7.06 5.55
N ASN A 49 2.73 -5.94 4.84
CA ASN A 49 1.77 -5.67 3.76
C ASN A 49 1.92 -6.66 2.61
N ALA A 50 3.13 -7.09 2.26
CA ALA A 50 3.35 -8.13 1.25
C ALA A 50 2.77 -9.49 1.70
N GLN A 51 2.93 -9.85 2.98
CA GLN A 51 2.30 -11.05 3.54
C GLN A 51 0.77 -10.98 3.49
N GLN A 52 0.19 -9.85 3.89
CA GLN A 52 -1.27 -9.67 3.85
C GLN A 52 -1.82 -9.57 2.43
N PHE A 53 -1.08 -9.00 1.50
CA PHE A 53 -1.42 -8.99 0.08
C PHE A 53 -1.57 -10.42 -0.45
N ILE A 54 -0.63 -11.32 -0.13
CA ILE A 54 -0.71 -12.74 -0.51
C ILE A 54 -1.93 -13.40 0.15
N ASN A 55 -2.25 -13.07 1.40
CA ASN A 55 -3.43 -13.61 2.09
C ASN A 55 -4.73 -13.16 1.41
N ILE A 56 -4.85 -11.87 1.05
CA ILE A 56 -5.98 -11.35 0.28
C ILE A 56 -6.12 -12.09 -1.06
N GLN A 57 -5.02 -12.34 -1.77
CA GLN A 57 -5.07 -13.09 -3.03
C GLN A 57 -5.60 -14.53 -2.83
N LYS A 58 -5.33 -15.17 -1.68
CA LYS A 58 -5.88 -16.49 -1.37
C LYS A 58 -7.37 -16.46 -1.06
N GLU A 59 -7.84 -15.42 -0.37
CA GLU A 59 -9.24 -15.31 0.08
C GLU A 59 -10.17 -14.77 -1.03
N TYR A 60 -9.70 -13.79 -1.80
CA TYR A 60 -10.49 -13.05 -2.81
C TYR A 60 -10.06 -13.35 -4.25
N GLY A 61 -9.13 -14.28 -4.45
CA GLY A 61 -8.54 -14.62 -5.76
C GLY A 61 -7.48 -13.62 -6.23
N SER A 62 -7.74 -12.32 -6.10
CA SER A 62 -6.76 -11.28 -6.40
C SER A 62 -6.95 -10.03 -5.54
N PHE A 63 -5.87 -9.28 -5.32
CA PHE A 63 -5.95 -7.98 -4.63
C PHE A 63 -6.69 -6.93 -5.47
N ASP A 64 -6.60 -7.04 -6.80
CA ASP A 64 -7.32 -6.17 -7.74
C ASP A 64 -8.84 -6.32 -7.57
N SER A 65 -9.34 -7.56 -7.63
CA SER A 65 -10.76 -7.86 -7.39
C SER A 65 -11.23 -7.41 -6.02
N PHE A 66 -10.40 -7.58 -4.98
CA PHE A 66 -10.69 -7.08 -3.64
C PHE A 66 -10.89 -5.55 -3.62
N ILE A 67 -9.96 -4.78 -4.17
CA ILE A 67 -10.03 -3.31 -4.17
C ILE A 67 -11.17 -2.79 -5.07
N TRP A 68 -11.32 -3.32 -6.29
CA TRP A 68 -12.35 -2.86 -7.23
C TRP A 68 -13.77 -3.21 -6.77
N SER A 69 -13.94 -4.22 -5.92
CA SER A 69 -15.25 -4.53 -5.32
C SER A 69 -15.85 -3.39 -4.50
N TYR A 70 -15.02 -2.48 -3.98
CA TYR A 70 -15.49 -1.32 -3.21
C TYR A 70 -16.17 -0.25 -4.05
N VAL A 71 -16.01 -0.30 -5.38
CA VAL A 71 -16.56 0.65 -6.35
C VAL A 71 -17.39 -0.05 -7.42
N ASP A 72 -17.89 -1.25 -7.14
CA ASP A 72 -18.67 -2.06 -8.07
C ASP A 72 -17.96 -2.25 -9.43
N ASN A 73 -16.62 -2.34 -9.42
CA ASN A 73 -15.74 -2.43 -10.59
C ASN A 73 -15.90 -1.26 -11.58
N LYS A 74 -16.31 -0.07 -11.10
CA LYS A 74 -16.47 1.14 -11.91
C LYS A 74 -15.67 2.30 -11.31
N PRO A 75 -14.92 3.06 -12.13
CA PRO A 75 -14.28 4.27 -11.66
C PRO A 75 -15.29 5.26 -11.07
N ILE A 76 -14.90 5.98 -10.02
CA ILE A 76 -15.69 7.08 -9.48
C ILE A 76 -15.30 8.34 -10.24
N GLU A 77 -16.23 8.86 -11.03
CA GLU A 77 -16.08 10.16 -11.69
C GLU A 77 -16.50 11.26 -10.70
N ASN A 78 -15.53 12.06 -10.26
CA ASN A 78 -15.78 13.22 -9.40
C ASN A 78 -15.95 14.48 -10.25
N HIS A 79 -16.82 15.39 -9.81
CA HIS A 79 -17.05 16.69 -10.43
C HIS A 79 -16.69 17.80 -9.44
N PHE A 80 -15.38 18.00 -9.23
CA PHE A 80 -14.85 19.10 -8.41
C PHE A 80 -14.54 20.30 -9.30
N ASP A 81 -14.99 21.49 -8.90
CA ASP A 81 -14.75 22.72 -9.66
C ASP A 81 -13.37 23.32 -9.37
N THR A 82 -12.85 23.11 -8.15
CA THR A 82 -11.55 23.63 -7.71
C THR A 82 -10.72 22.59 -6.95
N GLU A 83 -9.42 22.82 -6.84
CA GLU A 83 -8.54 21.96 -6.01
C GLU A 83 -8.96 21.94 -4.54
N GLY A 84 -9.55 23.04 -4.03
CA GLY A 84 -10.02 23.14 -2.65
C GLY A 84 -11.23 22.25 -2.35
N ASP A 85 -11.96 21.84 -3.38
CA ASP A 85 -13.12 20.95 -3.26
C ASP A 85 -12.70 19.48 -3.13
N ILE A 86 -11.45 19.15 -3.49
CA ILE A 86 -10.93 17.79 -3.42
C ILE A 86 -10.71 17.42 -1.94
N PRO A 87 -11.47 16.47 -1.38
CA PRO A 87 -11.34 16.12 0.01
C PRO A 87 -10.03 15.38 0.27
N ALA A 88 -9.45 15.51 1.46
CA ALA A 88 -8.26 14.74 1.84
C ALA A 88 -8.57 13.26 2.17
N ARG A 89 -9.85 12.90 2.31
CA ARG A 89 -10.37 11.55 2.53
C ARG A 89 -11.88 11.51 2.27
N THR A 90 -12.43 10.34 1.98
CA THR A 90 -13.86 10.11 1.80
C THR A 90 -14.38 9.05 2.77
N ALA A 91 -15.70 8.92 2.89
CA ALA A 91 -16.30 7.81 3.64
C ALA A 91 -15.88 6.44 3.07
N LEU A 92 -15.65 6.38 1.76
CA LEU A 92 -15.16 5.17 1.09
C LEU A 92 -13.71 4.86 1.46
N SER A 93 -12.81 5.86 1.44
CA SER A 93 -11.43 5.65 1.85
C SER A 93 -11.33 5.28 3.34
N ASP A 94 -12.21 5.82 4.20
CA ASP A 94 -12.32 5.46 5.62
C ASP A 94 -12.69 3.97 5.77
N LYS A 95 -13.68 3.50 5.00
CA LYS A 95 -14.12 2.10 4.97
C LYS A 95 -12.98 1.17 4.53
N ILE A 96 -12.36 1.45 3.38
CA ILE A 96 -11.26 0.63 2.83
C ILE A 96 -10.07 0.60 3.79
N SER A 97 -9.66 1.76 4.36
CA SER A 97 -8.60 1.80 5.38
C SER A 97 -8.94 0.94 6.60
N LYS A 98 -10.18 0.98 7.07
CA LYS A 98 -10.61 0.17 8.22
C LYS A 98 -10.54 -1.33 7.90
N ASP A 99 -11.00 -1.73 6.72
CA ASP A 99 -11.02 -3.15 6.33
C ASP A 99 -9.61 -3.69 6.07
N LEU A 100 -8.76 -2.97 5.33
CA LEU A 100 -7.36 -3.37 5.16
C LEU A 100 -6.62 -3.45 6.52
N LYS A 101 -6.93 -2.57 7.49
CA LYS A 101 -6.38 -2.68 8.86
C LYS A 101 -6.83 -3.95 9.57
N LYS A 102 -8.09 -4.39 9.38
CA LYS A 102 -8.58 -5.69 9.90
C LYS A 102 -7.82 -6.85 9.27
N HIS A 103 -7.48 -6.76 7.99
CA HIS A 103 -6.61 -7.73 7.31
C HIS A 103 -5.12 -7.57 7.66
N GLY A 104 -4.76 -6.70 8.61
CA GLY A 104 -3.41 -6.61 9.17
C GLY A 104 -2.47 -5.65 8.44
N PHE A 105 -2.92 -4.95 7.40
CA PHE A 105 -2.10 -3.95 6.70
C PHE A 105 -1.69 -2.80 7.63
N LYS A 106 -0.51 -2.24 7.37
CA LYS A 106 0.13 -1.16 8.15
C LYS A 106 0.39 0.06 7.27
N PHE A 107 0.42 1.24 7.89
CA PHE A 107 0.62 2.54 7.21
C PHE A 107 -0.41 2.85 6.11
N ILE A 108 -1.67 2.49 6.36
CA ILE A 108 -2.80 2.66 5.45
C ILE A 108 -3.90 3.52 6.11
N GLY A 109 -3.54 4.76 6.44
CA GLY A 109 -4.52 5.74 6.91
C GLY A 109 -5.50 6.11 5.81
N SER A 110 -6.68 6.64 6.16
CA SER A 110 -7.72 6.98 5.19
C SER A 110 -7.24 7.93 4.09
N THR A 111 -6.45 8.95 4.43
CA THR A 111 -5.83 9.85 3.44
C THR A 111 -4.87 9.14 2.50
N ILE A 112 -4.12 8.13 3.00
CA ILE A 112 -3.23 7.32 2.15
C ILE A 112 -4.06 6.46 1.19
N ILE A 113 -5.17 5.91 1.67
CA ILE A 113 -6.08 5.11 0.85
C ILE A 113 -6.79 5.97 -0.19
N TYR A 114 -7.25 7.17 0.17
CA TYR A 114 -7.84 8.09 -0.80
C TYR A 114 -6.86 8.47 -1.90
N ALA A 115 -5.58 8.71 -1.57
CA ALA A 115 -4.54 8.97 -2.56
C ALA A 115 -4.11 7.73 -3.37
N TYR A 116 -4.50 6.53 -2.94
CA TYR A 116 -4.24 5.27 -3.65
C TYR A 116 -5.37 4.91 -4.63
N MET A 117 -6.61 5.24 -4.27
CA MET A 117 -7.81 5.09 -5.12
C MET A 117 -7.70 5.97 -6.37
#